data_AF-A0A9P9JQF5-F1
#
_entry.id   AF-A0A9P9JQF5-F1
#
_cell.length_a   1.000
_cell.length_b   1.000
_cell.length_c   1.000
_cell.angle_alpha   90.00
_cell.angle_beta   90.00
_cell.angle_gamma   90.00
#
_symmetry.space_group_name_H-M   'P 1'
#
loop_
_entity.id
_entity.type
_entity.pdbx_description
1 polymer ?
#
loop_
_entity_poly.entity_id
_entity_poly.type
_entity_poly.pdbx_seq_one_letter_code
_entity_poly.pdbx_strand_id
1 'polypeptide(L)'
;SNVFSGQYGFDMGITGLCYLGMGVGTLGGLIAQGKFSDKIMRKRAEQRGGEPKPEDRIPLMAYLSWTIPVGMFWYGWSTDEKAHWIVPIIGSAFVGMGFIFVVMPSMIYLVDCFGPEAAASALAAHTVLRSVTAAFLPLAGPRMYESLGLGWGNSLLAFLAIAMIPIPWHFMKNGERLRLKSKLVL
;
A
#
# COMPACT_ATOMS: atom_id res chain seq x y z
N SER A 1 -11.64 -2.80 17.54
CA SER A 1 -12.25 -3.24 16.26
C SER A 1 -13.62 -3.83 16.57
N ASN A 2 -14.71 -3.19 16.13
CA ASN A 2 -16.07 -3.72 16.29
C ASN A 2 -16.29 -5.00 15.49
N VAL A 3 -15.41 -5.32 14.52
CA VAL A 3 -15.49 -6.54 13.71
C VAL A 3 -15.12 -7.77 14.55
N PHE A 4 -13.97 -7.79 15.21
CA PHE A 4 -13.56 -8.98 15.98
C PHE A 4 -14.31 -9.14 17.30
N SER A 5 -14.59 -8.03 17.99
CA SER A 5 -15.43 -8.08 19.18
C SER A 5 -16.89 -8.40 18.84
N GLY A 6 -17.44 -7.84 17.75
CA GLY A 6 -18.84 -8.01 17.35
C GLY A 6 -19.14 -9.32 16.60
N GLN A 7 -18.31 -9.71 15.62
CA GLN A 7 -18.53 -10.93 14.81
C GLN A 7 -18.01 -12.20 15.49
N TYR A 8 -16.90 -12.10 16.23
CA TYR A 8 -16.19 -13.26 16.79
C TYR A 8 -16.25 -13.36 18.31
N GLY A 9 -16.88 -12.38 18.99
CA GLY A 9 -17.02 -12.39 20.46
C GLY A 9 -15.70 -12.26 21.21
N PHE A 10 -14.66 -11.72 20.58
CA PHE A 10 -13.35 -11.58 21.22
C PHE A 10 -13.36 -10.48 22.27
N ASP A 11 -12.73 -10.76 23.41
CA ASP A 11 -12.42 -9.76 24.43
C ASP A 11 -11.47 -8.67 23.85
N MET A 12 -11.45 -7.49 24.46
CA MET A 12 -10.64 -6.35 24.01
C MET A 12 -9.15 -6.71 23.90
N GLY A 13 -8.63 -7.50 24.85
CA GLY A 13 -7.24 -7.97 24.81
C GLY A 13 -6.93 -8.80 23.56
N ILE A 14 -7.79 -9.76 23.23
CA ILE A 14 -7.63 -10.67 22.08
C ILE A 14 -7.84 -9.93 20.75
N THR A 15 -8.76 -8.95 20.73
CA THR A 15 -8.97 -8.07 19.58
C THR A 15 -7.69 -7.30 19.21
N GLY A 16 -6.87 -6.92 20.21
CA GLY A 16 -5.57 -6.30 19.99
C GLY A 16 -4.59 -7.22 19.25
N LEU A 17 -4.57 -8.52 19.57
CA LEU A 17 -3.68 -9.48 18.93
C LEU A 17 -3.97 -9.65 17.43
N CYS A 18 -5.20 -9.37 16.98
CA CYS A 18 -5.55 -9.48 15.56
C CYS A 18 -4.76 -8.50 14.67
N TYR A 19 -4.27 -7.38 15.22
CA TYR A 19 -3.40 -6.43 14.51
C TYR A 19 -1.99 -6.99 14.23
N LEU A 20 -1.57 -8.06 14.91
CA LEU A 20 -0.31 -8.73 14.63
C LEU A 20 -0.26 -9.30 13.22
N GLY A 21 -1.40 -9.70 12.63
CA GLY A 21 -1.45 -10.15 11.23
C GLY A 21 -0.90 -9.09 10.28
N MET A 22 -1.43 -7.86 10.37
CA MET A 22 -0.94 -6.73 9.60
C MET A 22 0.52 -6.40 9.91
N GLY A 23 0.94 -6.50 11.17
CA GLY A 23 2.32 -6.30 11.59
C GLY A 23 3.30 -7.29 10.93
N VAL A 24 2.98 -8.59 10.95
CA VAL A 24 3.77 -9.64 10.29
C VAL A 24 3.84 -9.40 8.78
N GLY A 25 2.72 -9.05 8.15
CA GLY A 25 2.70 -8.69 6.73
C GLY A 25 3.61 -7.52 6.39
N THR A 26 3.56 -6.46 7.20
CA THR A 26 4.40 -5.27 7.07
C THR A 26 5.90 -5.61 7.22
N LEU A 27 6.27 -6.41 8.23
CA LEU A 27 7.65 -6.86 8.42
C LEU A 27 8.15 -7.72 7.24
N GLY A 28 7.31 -8.65 6.77
CA GLY A 28 7.61 -9.46 5.58
C GLY A 28 7.82 -8.61 4.33
N GLY A 29 6.94 -7.62 4.13
CA GLY A 29 7.05 -6.64 3.05
C GLY A 29 8.35 -5.84 3.12
N LEU A 30 8.75 -5.38 4.32
CA LEU A 30 9.99 -4.62 4.51
C LEU A 30 11.23 -5.46 4.18
N ILE A 31 11.29 -6.71 4.65
CA ILE A 31 12.41 -7.62 4.37
C ILE A 31 12.49 -7.92 2.86
N ALA A 32 11.35 -8.21 2.23
CA ALA A 32 11.28 -8.45 0.79
C ALA A 32 11.73 -7.22 0.01
N GLN A 33 11.22 -6.03 0.37
CA GLN A 33 11.58 -4.78 -0.29
C GLN A 33 13.08 -4.50 -0.19
N GLY A 34 13.67 -4.61 1.01
CA GLY A 34 15.11 -4.40 1.21
C GLY A 34 15.98 -5.38 0.42
N LYS A 35 15.56 -6.64 0.29
CA LYS A 35 16.32 -7.65 -0.47
C LYS A 35 16.19 -7.51 -1.99
N PHE A 36 15.00 -7.19 -2.49
CA PHE A 36 14.72 -7.21 -3.92
C PHE A 36 14.87 -5.86 -4.60
N SER A 37 14.66 -4.74 -3.88
CA SER A 37 14.69 -3.39 -4.47
C SER A 37 16.02 -3.11 -5.16
N ASP A 38 17.13 -3.18 -4.43
CA ASP A 38 18.44 -2.81 -4.97
C ASP A 38 18.91 -3.77 -6.08
N LYS A 39 18.56 -5.06 -5.96
CA LYS A 39 18.85 -6.05 -7.00
C LYS A 39 18.09 -5.75 -8.29
N ILE A 40 16.81 -5.39 -8.20
CA ILE A 40 15.98 -5.06 -9.37
C ILE A 40 16.46 -3.76 -10.00
N MET A 41 16.80 -2.76 -9.18
CA MET A 41 17.32 -1.50 -9.67
C MET A 41 18.63 -1.68 -10.44
N ARG A 42 19.60 -2.37 -9.84
CA ARG A 42 20.90 -2.58 -10.48
C ARG A 42 20.76 -3.35 -11.78
N LYS A 43 19.93 -4.40 -11.81
CA LYS A 43 19.66 -5.17 -13.03
C LYS A 43 19.04 -4.30 -14.13
N ARG A 44 18.14 -3.37 -13.81
CA ARG A 44 17.52 -2.48 -14.80
C ARG A 44 18.49 -1.40 -15.30
N ALA A 45 19.35 -0.89 -14.42
CA ALA A 45 20.42 0.03 -14.77
C ALA A 45 21.40 -0.63 -15.76
N GLU A 46 21.89 -1.83 -15.42
CA GLU A 46 22.77 -2.66 -16.26
C GLU A 46 22.16 -2.94 -17.64
N GLN A 47 20.86 -3.29 -17.70
CA GLN A 47 20.16 -3.54 -18.97
C GLN A 47 20.07 -2.33 -19.89
N ARG A 48 20.10 -1.11 -19.32
CA ARG A 48 20.12 0.14 -20.10
C ARG A 48 21.53 0.64 -20.38
N GLY A 49 22.58 -0.01 -19.84
CA GLY A 49 23.96 0.44 -19.96
C GLY A 49 24.20 1.82 -19.33
N GLY A 50 23.44 2.18 -18.29
CA GLY A 50 23.51 3.50 -17.66
C GLY A 50 23.25 3.45 -16.17
N GLU A 51 23.24 4.62 -15.54
CA GLU A 51 23.05 4.76 -14.10
C GLU A 51 21.61 4.42 -13.63
N PRO A 52 21.44 4.03 -12.34
CA PRO A 52 20.13 3.87 -11.73
C PRO A 52 19.32 5.15 -11.83
N LYS A 53 18.05 5.03 -12.24
CA LYS A 53 17.10 6.15 -12.28
C LYS A 53 16.09 6.01 -11.15
N PRO A 54 15.48 7.12 -10.67
CA PRO A 54 14.42 7.06 -9.66
C PRO A 54 13.30 6.06 -10.03
N GLU A 55 12.94 5.97 -11.31
CA GLU A 55 11.89 5.09 -11.83
C GLU A 55 12.18 3.59 -11.62
N ASP A 56 13.43 3.21 -11.36
CA ASP A 56 13.78 1.82 -11.08
C ASP A 56 13.35 1.35 -9.68
N ARG A 57 12.91 2.26 -8.81
CA ARG A 57 12.29 1.96 -7.51
C ARG A 57 10.83 1.48 -7.65
N ILE A 58 10.16 1.86 -8.74
CA ILE A 58 8.72 1.64 -8.98
C ILE A 58 8.33 0.19 -9.35
N PRO A 59 9.16 -0.68 -9.97
CA PRO A 59 8.72 -1.99 -10.42
C PRO A 59 8.10 -2.85 -9.29
N LEU A 60 8.72 -2.91 -8.12
CA LEU A 60 8.17 -3.68 -6.99
C LEU A 60 6.79 -3.16 -6.56
N MET A 61 6.61 -1.83 -6.53
CA MET A 61 5.31 -1.20 -6.29
C MET A 61 4.30 -1.60 -7.38
N ALA A 62 4.68 -1.54 -8.65
CA ALA A 62 3.79 -1.85 -9.77
C ALA A 62 3.33 -3.32 -9.76
N TYR A 63 4.23 -4.27 -9.51
CA TYR A 63 3.92 -5.70 -9.52
C TYR A 63 3.22 -6.16 -8.23
N LEU A 64 3.62 -5.63 -7.07
CA LEU A 64 3.15 -6.12 -5.77
C LEU A 64 1.99 -5.30 -5.19
N SER A 65 1.60 -4.18 -5.82
CA SER A 65 0.40 -3.41 -5.43
C SER A 65 -0.88 -4.25 -5.44
N TRP A 66 -0.96 -5.32 -6.24
CA TRP A 66 -2.06 -6.29 -6.26
C TRP A 66 -2.28 -7.02 -4.92
N THR A 67 -1.29 -7.06 -4.05
CA THR A 67 -1.44 -7.69 -2.72
C THR A 67 -2.44 -6.96 -1.83
N ILE A 68 -2.61 -5.64 -2.01
CA ILE A 68 -3.61 -4.84 -1.27
C ILE A 68 -5.05 -5.28 -1.59
N PRO A 69 -5.52 -5.23 -2.86
CA PRO A 69 -6.89 -5.64 -3.16
C PRO A 69 -7.13 -7.12 -2.87
N VAL A 70 -6.14 -8.01 -3.10
CA VAL A 70 -6.24 -9.41 -2.71
C VAL A 70 -6.48 -9.55 -1.21
N GLY A 71 -5.70 -8.83 -0.39
CA GLY A 71 -5.88 -8.82 1.06
C GLY A 71 -7.23 -8.23 1.50
N MET A 72 -7.71 -7.18 0.82
CA MET A 72 -9.01 -6.55 1.10
C MET A 72 -10.18 -7.48 0.77
N PHE A 73 -10.17 -8.15 -0.40
CA PHE A 73 -11.19 -9.14 -0.73
C PHE A 73 -11.17 -10.32 0.26
N TRP A 74 -9.98 -10.82 0.57
CA TRP A 74 -9.81 -11.92 1.52
C TRP A 74 -10.36 -11.53 2.89
N TYR A 75 -9.93 -10.40 3.44
CA TYR A 75 -10.40 -9.90 4.73
C TYR A 75 -11.91 -9.64 4.73
N GLY A 76 -12.41 -8.92 3.72
CA GLY A 76 -13.81 -8.55 3.60
C GLY A 76 -14.75 -9.76 3.63
N TRP A 77 -14.58 -10.67 2.67
CA TRP A 77 -15.48 -11.81 2.55
C TRP A 77 -15.30 -12.83 3.69
N SER A 78 -14.08 -13.03 4.19
CA SER A 78 -13.90 -13.93 5.33
C SER A 78 -14.53 -13.41 6.62
N THR A 79 -14.54 -12.09 6.83
CA THR A 79 -15.24 -11.48 7.98
C THR A 79 -16.76 -11.47 7.79
N ASP A 80 -17.25 -11.27 6.57
CA ASP A 80 -18.69 -11.25 6.25
C ASP A 80 -19.33 -12.64 6.43
N GLU A 81 -18.66 -13.68 5.92
CA GLU A 81 -19.06 -15.08 6.04
C GLU A 81 -18.76 -15.70 7.41
N LYS A 82 -18.24 -14.91 8.37
CA LYS A 82 -17.84 -15.38 9.71
C LYS A 82 -16.91 -16.59 9.66
N ALA A 83 -16.03 -16.67 8.66
CA ALA A 83 -15.04 -17.73 8.54
C ALA A 83 -14.10 -17.73 9.76
N HIS A 84 -13.42 -18.84 10.04
CA HIS A 84 -12.54 -18.98 11.20
C HIS A 84 -11.61 -17.75 11.37
N TRP A 85 -11.52 -17.20 12.58
CA TRP A 85 -10.89 -15.91 12.90
C TRP A 85 -9.47 -15.71 12.34
N ILE A 86 -8.72 -16.79 12.10
CA ILE A 86 -7.39 -16.74 11.50
C ILE A 86 -7.41 -16.28 10.02
N VAL A 87 -8.48 -16.59 9.30
CA VAL A 87 -8.65 -16.31 7.87
C VAL A 87 -8.61 -14.80 7.58
N PRO A 88 -9.39 -13.94 8.27
CA PRO A 88 -9.27 -12.51 8.10
C PRO A 88 -7.93 -11.95 8.59
N ILE A 89 -7.32 -12.53 9.64
CA ILE A 89 -5.99 -12.11 10.09
C ILE A 89 -4.93 -12.32 8.99
N ILE A 90 -4.99 -13.46 8.28
CA ILE A 90 -4.12 -13.69 7.10
C ILE A 90 -4.39 -12.66 6.01
N GLY A 91 -5.66 -12.35 5.72
CA GLY A 91 -6.02 -11.28 4.77
C GLY A 91 -5.40 -9.92 5.14
N SER A 92 -5.42 -9.56 6.42
CA SER A 92 -4.80 -8.33 6.93
C SER A 92 -3.28 -8.29 6.73
N ALA A 93 -2.61 -9.45 6.75
CA ALA A 93 -1.18 -9.54 6.50
C ALA A 93 -0.85 -9.20 5.04
N PHE A 94 -1.65 -9.65 4.07
CA PHE A 94 -1.50 -9.26 2.68
C PHE A 94 -1.68 -7.75 2.47
N VAL A 95 -2.65 -7.13 3.14
CA VAL A 95 -2.83 -5.66 3.12
C VAL A 95 -1.61 -4.94 3.69
N GLY A 96 -1.08 -5.39 4.84
CA GLY A 96 0.12 -4.80 5.45
C GLY A 96 1.36 -4.94 4.58
N MET A 97 1.53 -6.08 3.91
CA MET A 97 2.62 -6.31 2.97
C MET A 97 2.53 -5.35 1.78
N GLY A 98 1.36 -5.23 1.16
CA GLY A 98 1.13 -4.32 0.05
C GLY A 98 1.32 -2.85 0.41
N PHE A 99 0.94 -2.47 1.63
CA PHE A 99 1.17 -1.12 2.15
C PHE A 99 2.66 -0.74 2.09
N ILE A 100 3.57 -1.63 2.50
CA ILE A 100 5.02 -1.37 2.40
C ILE A 100 5.48 -1.27 0.95
N PHE A 101 4.98 -2.14 0.07
CA PHE A 101 5.34 -2.09 -1.35
C PHE A 101 4.89 -0.81 -2.06
N VAL A 102 3.90 -0.10 -1.51
CA VAL A 102 3.42 1.18 -2.05
C VAL A 102 4.10 2.36 -1.38
N VAL A 103 4.09 2.43 -0.04
CA VAL A 103 4.51 3.62 0.71
C VAL A 103 6.02 3.80 0.70
N MET A 104 6.79 2.72 0.80
CA MET A 104 8.25 2.85 0.89
C MET A 104 8.86 3.32 -0.44
N PRO A 105 8.55 2.72 -1.62
CA PRO A 105 9.06 3.20 -2.90
C PRO A 105 8.55 4.58 -3.26
N SER A 106 7.31 4.96 -2.90
CA SER A 106 6.79 6.29 -3.21
C SER A 106 7.60 7.38 -2.51
N MET A 107 7.93 7.17 -1.23
CA MET A 107 8.75 8.11 -0.46
C MET A 107 10.17 8.20 -1.02
N ILE A 108 10.81 7.06 -1.30
CA ILE A 108 12.17 7.04 -1.86
C ILE A 108 12.20 7.67 -3.26
N TYR A 109 11.22 7.36 -4.12
CA TYR A 109 11.10 7.97 -5.43
C TYR A 109 10.96 9.50 -5.38
N LEU A 110 10.17 10.02 -4.43
CA LEU A 110 10.05 11.46 -4.22
C LEU A 110 11.39 12.09 -3.80
N VAL A 111 12.12 11.46 -2.90
CA VAL A 111 13.46 11.93 -2.50
C VAL A 111 14.42 11.93 -3.70
N ASP A 112 14.45 10.83 -4.45
CA ASP A 112 15.33 10.67 -5.61
C ASP A 112 14.99 11.66 -6.75
N CYS A 113 13.72 12.06 -6.89
CA CYS A 113 13.29 13.04 -7.89
C CYS A 113 13.55 14.49 -7.49
N PHE A 114 13.25 14.87 -6.24
CA PHE A 114 13.30 16.27 -5.81
C PHE A 114 14.66 16.69 -5.24
N GLY A 115 15.57 15.73 -5.03
CA GLY A 115 16.89 15.99 -4.46
C GLY A 115 16.83 16.55 -3.04
N PRO A 116 17.99 16.85 -2.44
CA PRO A 116 18.06 17.30 -1.05
C PRO A 116 17.37 18.65 -0.78
N GLU A 117 17.23 19.50 -1.80
CA GLU A 117 16.66 20.85 -1.66
C GLU A 117 15.14 20.86 -1.51
N ALA A 118 14.43 19.96 -2.20
CA ALA A 118 12.97 19.91 -2.21
C ALA A 118 12.36 18.60 -1.68
N ALA A 119 13.17 17.59 -1.34
CA ALA A 119 12.70 16.32 -0.80
C ALA A 119 11.85 16.46 0.47
N ALA A 120 12.26 17.33 1.40
CA ALA A 120 11.52 17.53 2.66
C ALA A 120 10.09 18.02 2.41
N SER A 121 9.92 19.00 1.51
CA SER A 121 8.61 19.53 1.12
C SER A 121 7.77 18.48 0.38
N ALA A 122 8.38 17.69 -0.51
CA ALA A 122 7.70 16.61 -1.21
C ALA A 122 7.20 15.51 -0.24
N LEU A 123 8.04 15.12 0.74
CA LEU A 123 7.67 14.17 1.79
C LEU A 123 6.58 14.71 2.71
N ALA A 124 6.63 16.02 3.03
CA ALA A 124 5.59 16.68 3.81
C ALA A 124 4.26 16.65 3.04
N ALA A 125 4.25 17.00 1.76
CA ALA A 125 3.05 16.93 0.92
C ALA A 125 2.47 15.50 0.83
N HIS A 126 3.33 14.49 0.62
CA HIS A 126 2.95 13.08 0.65
C HIS A 126 2.30 12.68 1.99
N THR A 127 2.90 13.12 3.10
CA THR A 127 2.39 12.85 4.44
C THR A 127 1.05 13.54 4.69
N VAL A 128 0.89 14.79 4.29
CA VAL A 128 -0.36 15.55 4.42
C VAL A 128 -1.49 14.89 3.63
N LEU A 129 -1.25 14.54 2.36
CA LEU A 129 -2.26 13.88 1.52
C LEU A 129 -2.74 12.56 2.15
N ARG A 130 -1.79 11.76 2.66
CA ARG A 130 -2.09 10.52 3.37
C ARG A 130 -2.89 10.78 4.65
N SER A 131 -2.48 11.76 5.46
CA SER A 131 -3.15 12.10 6.71
C SER A 131 -4.56 12.61 6.50
N VAL A 132 -4.79 13.43 5.47
CA VAL A 132 -6.13 13.87 5.05
C VAL A 132 -6.99 12.66 4.70
N THR A 133 -6.49 11.78 3.84
CA THR A 133 -7.22 10.56 3.46
C THR A 133 -7.55 9.69 4.68
N ALA A 134 -6.58 9.51 5.59
CA ALA A 134 -6.75 8.74 6.83
C ALA A 134 -7.71 9.41 7.83
N ALA A 135 -7.87 10.73 7.79
CA ALA A 135 -8.82 11.46 8.64
C ALA A 135 -10.25 11.37 8.10
N PHE A 136 -10.43 11.44 6.77
CA PHE A 136 -11.76 11.44 6.15
C PHE A 136 -12.34 10.03 5.91
N LEU A 137 -11.51 9.04 5.60
CA LEU A 137 -11.99 7.67 5.30
C LEU A 137 -12.77 7.04 6.49
N PRO A 138 -12.36 7.18 7.76
CA PRO A 138 -13.13 6.69 8.90
C PRO A 138 -14.46 7.40 9.13
N LEU A 139 -14.63 8.63 8.63
CA LEU A 139 -15.93 9.34 8.71
C LEU A 139 -16.96 8.74 7.75
N ALA A 140 -16.50 8.25 6.59
CA ALA A 140 -17.35 7.56 5.61
C ALA A 140 -17.54 6.06 5.93
N GLY A 141 -16.59 5.44 6.63
CA GLY A 141 -16.54 4.02 6.91
C GLY A 141 -17.81 3.42 7.54
N PRO A 142 -18.31 3.93 8.68
CA PRO A 142 -19.49 3.36 9.35
C PRO A 142 -20.71 3.29 8.44
N ARG A 143 -21.09 4.39 7.78
CA ARG A 143 -22.23 4.41 6.85
C ARG A 143 -22.03 3.49 5.65
N MET A 144 -20.80 3.37 5.16
CA MET A 144 -20.48 2.45 4.07
C MET A 144 -20.66 0.99 4.50
N TYR A 145 -20.16 0.61 5.68
CA TYR A 145 -20.30 -0.76 6.19
C TYR A 145 -21.73 -1.07 6.66
N GLU A 146 -22.48 -0.10 7.15
CA GLU A 146 -23.92 -0.25 7.48
C GLU A 146 -24.76 -0.52 6.22
N SER A 147 -24.42 0.09 5.09
CA SER A 147 -25.17 -0.07 3.83
C SER A 147 -24.74 -1.26 3.00
N LEU A 148 -23.44 -1.60 2.98
CA LEU A 148 -22.87 -2.64 2.12
C LEU A 148 -22.48 -3.92 2.86
N GLY A 149 -22.37 -3.90 4.19
CA GLY A 149 -21.76 -5.00 4.94
C GLY A 149 -20.22 -5.04 4.80
N LEU A 150 -19.59 -6.02 5.44
CA LEU A 150 -18.12 -6.10 5.50
C LEU A 150 -17.54 -6.63 4.18
N GLY A 151 -18.23 -7.58 3.54
CA GLY A 151 -17.80 -8.18 2.26
C GLY A 151 -17.77 -7.15 1.13
N TRP A 152 -18.93 -6.57 0.81
CA TRP A 152 -19.03 -5.56 -0.25
C TRP A 152 -18.36 -4.23 0.12
N GLY A 153 -18.37 -3.82 1.39
CA GLY A 153 -17.66 -2.63 1.84
C GLY A 153 -16.15 -2.70 1.57
N ASN A 154 -15.51 -3.83 1.89
CA ASN A 154 -14.10 -4.05 1.55
C ASN A 154 -13.87 -4.27 0.05
N SER A 155 -14.83 -4.88 -0.66
CA SER A 155 -14.75 -5.05 -2.11
C SER A 155 -14.75 -3.70 -2.85
N LEU A 156 -15.57 -2.74 -2.41
CA LEU A 156 -15.55 -1.37 -2.93
C LEU A 156 -14.16 -0.74 -2.78
N LEU A 157 -13.57 -0.83 -1.59
CA LEU A 157 -12.20 -0.33 -1.35
C LEU A 157 -11.16 -1.06 -2.20
N ALA A 158 -11.30 -2.38 -2.38
CA ALA A 158 -10.42 -3.17 -3.23
C ALA A 158 -10.52 -2.76 -4.72
N PHE A 159 -11.72 -2.48 -5.22
CA PHE A 159 -11.91 -1.98 -6.58
C PHE A 159 -11.29 -0.59 -6.78
N LEU A 160 -11.42 0.31 -5.79
CA LEU A 160 -10.72 1.60 -5.80
C LEU A 160 -9.20 1.41 -5.83
N ALA A 161 -8.67 0.48 -5.01
CA ALA A 161 -7.25 0.14 -5.04
C ALA A 161 -6.81 -0.39 -6.41
N ILE A 162 -7.60 -1.27 -7.04
CA ILE A 162 -7.34 -1.78 -8.40
C ILE A 162 -7.31 -0.64 -9.43
N ALA A 163 -8.24 0.31 -9.34
CA ALA A 163 -8.27 1.47 -10.24
C ALA A 163 -6.99 2.33 -10.14
N MET A 164 -6.28 2.28 -9.00
CA MET A 164 -5.02 2.99 -8.80
C MET A 164 -3.78 2.19 -9.27
N ILE A 165 -3.89 0.87 -9.49
CA ILE A 165 -2.75 0.03 -9.92
C ILE A 165 -2.10 0.51 -11.22
N PRO A 166 -2.83 0.95 -12.27
CA PRO A 166 -2.21 1.43 -13.50
C PRO A 166 -1.28 2.65 -13.32
N ILE A 167 -1.41 3.40 -12.23
CA ILE A 167 -0.62 4.62 -11.98
C ILE A 167 0.87 4.29 -11.87
N PRO A 168 1.35 3.42 -10.95
CA PRO A 168 2.75 2.99 -10.91
C PRO A 168 3.29 2.48 -12.25
N TRP A 169 2.49 1.74 -13.01
CA TRP A 169 2.88 1.23 -14.32
C TRP A 169 3.11 2.36 -15.33
N HIS A 170 2.23 3.37 -15.30
CA HIS A 170 2.38 4.57 -16.12
C HIS A 170 3.65 5.36 -15.74
N PHE A 171 3.88 5.58 -14.45
CA PHE A 171 5.08 6.27 -13.96
C PHE A 171 6.37 5.49 -14.28
N MET A 172 6.35 4.16 -14.23
CA MET A 172 7.51 3.33 -14.60
C MET A 172 7.91 3.50 -16.07
N LYS A 173 6.95 3.75 -16.98
CA LYS A 173 7.20 3.92 -18.43
C LYS A 173 7.48 5.36 -18.83
N ASN A 174 6.76 6.32 -18.22
CA ASN A 174 6.75 7.72 -18.64
C ASN A 174 7.38 8.67 -17.61
N GLY A 175 7.82 8.17 -16.45
CA GLY A 175 8.34 8.96 -15.33
C GLY A 175 9.46 9.89 -15.75
N GLU A 176 10.41 9.40 -16.54
CA GLU A 176 11.53 10.21 -17.02
C GLU A 176 11.05 11.41 -17.86
N ARG A 177 10.07 11.21 -18.74
CA ARG A 177 9.50 12.29 -19.56
C ARG A 177 8.72 13.30 -18.72
N LEU A 178 8.06 12.86 -17.65
CA LEU A 178 7.32 13.72 -16.73
C LEU A 178 8.29 14.52 -15.85
N ARG A 179 9.38 13.89 -15.40
CA ARG A 179 10.45 14.50 -14.63
C ARG A 179 11.14 15.61 -15.43
N LEU A 180 11.60 15.30 -16.64
CA LEU A 180 12.31 16.26 -17.51
C LEU A 180 11.46 17.47 -17.95
N LYS A 181 10.13 17.38 -17.83
CA LYS A 181 9.22 18.51 -18.12
C LYS A 181 8.97 19.41 -16.91
N SER A 182 9.29 18.96 -15.69
CA SER A 182 9.02 19.72 -14.48
C SER A 182 10.21 20.60 -14.11
N LYS A 183 9.97 21.90 -13.90
CA LYS A 183 11.00 22.86 -13.48
C LYS A 183 11.48 22.66 -12.04
N LEU A 184 10.79 21.82 -11.27
CA LEU A 184 11.02 21.58 -9.84
C LEU A 184 11.73 20.26 -9.54
N VAL A 185 11.89 19.40 -10.55
CA VAL A 185 12.44 18.05 -10.38
C VAL A 185 13.84 18.06 -10.99
N LEU A 186 14.85 17.78 -10.16
CA LEU A 186 16.27 17.89 -10.51
C LEU A 186 16.78 16.61 -11.22
#